data_AF-A0A346NIG3-F1
#
_entry.id   AF-A0A346NIG3-F1
#
_cell.length_a   1.000
_cell.length_b   1.000
_cell.length_c   1.000
_cell.angle_alpha   90.00
_cell.angle_beta   90.00
_cell.angle_gamma   90.00
#
_symmetry.space_group_name_H-M   'P 1'
#
loop_
_entity.id
_entity.type
_entity.pdbx_description
1 polymer ?
#
loop_
_entity_poly.entity_id
_entity_poly.type
_entity_poly.pdbx_seq_one_letter_code
_entity_poly.pdbx_strand_id
1 'polypeptide(L)'
;MPEYTTWVLYCLMGLGLAWLGAAGLLLRLQGSIKGSKWLIVCWVVWPLCLLDEAALLAGGEWIMLYGWTDWVPVLLMTLFYRALKPSLVAQVKPSKWALWLPVSLCFLMQLPLALGGLAEKQVLTAGGPIGHPLDFWPVYSIAMLVCFGVLVLSLLITETVQKYHKHLPEQVANPQQYRLRYIVIAMSAIAGISVILTLLVTAVTFGFLSVLMWQSGLDLVLAIVMLTVLYLLLIPQRTAPSLLDYEQLDAPHTEQAMLRETVDKAEQVMQESQAYREQPNRHTQHI
;
A
#
# COMPACT_ATOMS: atom_id res chain seq x y z
N MET A 1 11.41 -1.06 36.68
CA MET A 1 11.44 -0.53 35.31
C MET A 1 12.44 -1.19 34.33
N PRO A 2 13.47 -1.99 34.71
CA PRO A 2 14.41 -2.54 33.72
C PRO A 2 13.92 -3.78 32.96
N GLU A 3 12.92 -4.52 33.46
CA GLU A 3 12.45 -5.76 32.80
C GLU A 3 11.58 -5.47 31.57
N TYR A 4 10.75 -4.42 31.62
CA TYR A 4 9.81 -4.06 30.55
C TYR A 4 10.50 -3.55 29.27
N THR A 5 11.76 -3.16 29.33
CA THR A 5 12.56 -2.67 28.19
C THR A 5 13.35 -3.78 27.49
N THR A 6 13.49 -4.96 28.11
CA THR A 6 14.34 -6.04 27.55
C THR A 6 13.78 -6.65 26.28
N TRP A 7 12.46 -6.89 26.22
CA TRP A 7 11.82 -7.45 25.02
C TRP A 7 11.82 -6.45 23.85
N VAL A 8 11.59 -5.15 24.11
CA VAL A 8 11.71 -4.09 23.09
C VAL A 8 13.12 -4.07 22.51
N LEU A 9 14.15 -4.15 23.37
CA LEU A 9 15.54 -4.21 22.93
C LEU A 9 15.80 -5.42 22.02
N TYR A 10 15.33 -6.62 22.39
CA TYR A 10 15.48 -7.81 21.54
C TYR A 10 14.75 -7.66 20.20
N CYS A 11 13.55 -7.08 20.20
CA CYS A 11 12.82 -6.77 18.98
C CYS A 11 13.60 -5.80 18.09
N LEU A 12 14.13 -4.70 18.64
CA LEU A 12 14.94 -3.73 17.89
C LEU A 12 16.20 -4.35 17.31
N MET A 13 16.92 -5.18 18.08
CA MET A 13 18.10 -5.88 17.59
C MET A 13 17.75 -6.84 16.45
N GLY A 14 16.72 -7.67 16.62
CA GLY A 14 16.27 -8.60 15.58
C GLY A 14 15.80 -7.89 14.32
N LEU A 15 15.03 -6.82 14.48
CA LEU A 15 14.53 -5.98 13.39
C LEU A 15 15.65 -5.22 12.68
N GLY A 16 16.64 -4.71 13.42
CA GLY A 16 17.83 -4.06 12.87
C GLY A 16 18.70 -5.03 12.06
N LEU A 17 18.93 -6.25 12.56
CA LEU A 17 19.63 -7.30 11.81
C LEU A 17 18.87 -7.70 10.54
N ALA A 18 17.54 -7.86 10.63
CA ALA A 18 16.71 -8.13 9.47
C ALA A 18 16.74 -6.96 8.47
N TRP A 19 16.80 -5.71 8.92
CA TRP A 19 16.95 -4.56 8.02
C TRP A 19 18.31 -4.53 7.30
N LEU A 20 19.40 -4.89 7.98
CA LEU A 20 20.71 -5.07 7.36
C LEU A 20 20.71 -6.23 6.35
N GLY A 21 20.01 -7.32 6.65
CA GLY A 21 19.78 -8.42 5.69
C GLY A 21 19.07 -7.95 4.42
N ALA A 22 18.07 -7.08 4.55
CA ALA A 22 17.37 -6.47 3.43
C ALA A 22 18.31 -5.58 2.59
N ALA A 23 19.24 -4.87 3.23
CA ALA A 23 20.28 -4.09 2.54
C ALA A 23 21.16 -4.99 1.66
N GLY A 24 21.61 -6.13 2.20
CA GLY A 24 22.40 -7.11 1.45
C GLY A 24 21.66 -7.67 0.23
N LEU A 25 20.36 -7.94 0.36
CA LEU A 25 19.51 -8.35 -0.77
C LEU A 25 19.35 -7.22 -1.80
N LEU A 26 19.09 -5.99 -1.34
CA LEU A 26 18.92 -4.82 -2.21
C LEU A 26 20.17 -4.57 -3.05
N LEU A 27 21.36 -4.66 -2.46
CA LEU A 27 22.63 -4.50 -3.16
C LEU A 27 22.87 -5.62 -4.19
N ARG A 28 22.54 -6.86 -3.84
CA ARG A 28 22.69 -8.00 -4.77
C ARG A 28 21.74 -7.94 -5.96
N LEU A 29 20.53 -7.41 -5.76
CA LEU A 29 19.44 -7.48 -6.73
C LEU A 29 19.13 -6.13 -7.40
N GLN A 30 19.91 -5.09 -7.10
CA GLN A 30 19.66 -3.70 -7.55
C GLN A 30 19.47 -3.57 -9.06
N GLY A 31 20.20 -4.37 -9.86
CA GLY A 31 20.12 -4.36 -11.32
C GLY A 31 18.92 -5.10 -11.92
N SER A 32 18.22 -5.93 -11.14
CA SER A 32 17.12 -6.77 -11.64
C SER A 32 15.73 -6.25 -11.28
N ILE A 33 15.61 -5.34 -10.31
CA ILE A 33 14.32 -4.91 -9.77
C ILE A 33 13.82 -3.64 -10.47
N LYS A 34 12.65 -3.74 -11.13
CA LYS A 34 11.91 -2.59 -11.65
C LYS A 34 11.41 -1.74 -10.46
N GLY A 35 11.64 -0.42 -10.50
CA GLY A 35 11.25 0.48 -9.41
C GLY A 35 12.26 0.62 -8.27
N SER A 36 13.51 0.17 -8.47
CA SER A 36 14.61 0.20 -7.47
C SER A 36 14.73 1.51 -6.69
N LYS A 37 14.54 2.67 -7.33
CA LYS A 37 14.61 4.00 -6.66
C LYS A 37 13.63 4.11 -5.48
N TRP A 38 12.39 3.66 -5.64
CA TRP A 38 11.39 3.74 -4.56
C TRP A 38 11.68 2.74 -3.45
N LEU A 39 12.21 1.55 -3.79
CA LEU A 39 12.61 0.56 -2.79
C LEU A 39 13.81 1.00 -1.95
N ILE A 40 14.77 1.72 -2.56
CA ILE A 40 15.87 2.35 -1.81
C ILE A 40 15.31 3.36 -0.82
N VAL A 41 14.37 4.21 -1.25
CA VAL A 41 13.71 5.16 -0.34
C VAL A 41 12.98 4.43 0.78
N CYS A 42 12.21 3.37 0.49
CA CYS A 42 11.58 2.55 1.53
C CYS A 42 12.59 1.99 2.53
N TRP A 43 13.73 1.48 2.05
CA TRP A 43 14.76 0.91 2.89
C TRP A 43 15.40 1.96 3.81
N VAL A 44 15.68 3.17 3.31
CA VAL A 44 16.21 4.28 4.12
C VAL A 44 15.20 4.81 5.13
N VAL A 45 13.91 4.84 4.76
CA VAL A 45 12.84 5.39 5.60
C VAL A 45 12.40 4.41 6.69
N TRP A 46 12.48 3.11 6.44
CA TRP A 46 11.95 2.10 7.38
C TRP A 46 12.49 2.18 8.83
N PRO A 47 13.80 2.45 9.08
CA PRO A 47 14.31 2.60 10.44
C PRO A 47 13.61 3.68 11.26
N LEU A 48 12.99 4.67 10.61
CA LEU A 48 12.22 5.69 11.31
C LEU A 48 11.00 5.12 12.02
N CYS A 49 10.46 3.96 11.59
CA CYS A 49 9.41 3.25 12.35
C CYS A 49 9.84 2.79 13.75
N LEU A 50 11.14 2.73 14.01
CA LEU A 50 11.68 2.27 15.29
C LEU A 50 12.22 3.41 16.15
N LEU A 51 12.13 4.66 15.67
CA LEU A 51 12.74 5.80 16.32
C LEU A 51 12.10 6.09 17.68
N ASP A 52 10.77 5.98 17.78
CA ASP A 52 10.05 6.17 19.04
C ASP A 52 10.43 5.12 20.10
N GLU A 53 10.59 3.86 19.69
CA GLU A 53 11.05 2.77 20.56
C GLU A 53 12.53 2.90 20.95
N ALA A 54 13.37 3.37 20.03
CA ALA A 54 14.77 3.67 20.32
C ALA A 54 14.90 4.86 21.29
N ALA A 55 14.07 5.90 21.13
CA ALA A 55 14.01 7.04 22.03
C ALA A 55 13.54 6.64 23.43
N LEU A 56 12.55 5.74 23.52
CA LEU A 56 12.07 5.17 24.76
C LEU A 56 13.17 4.41 25.52
N LEU A 57 13.95 3.58 24.82
CA LEU A 57 15.06 2.82 25.42
C LEU A 57 16.23 3.71 25.83
N ALA A 58 16.54 4.74 25.03
CA ALA A 58 17.63 5.67 25.33
C ALA A 58 17.31 6.52 26.58
N GLY A 59 16.03 6.87 26.76
CA GLY A 59 15.55 7.63 27.91
C GLY A 59 16.12 9.06 27.97
N GLY A 60 15.80 9.77 29.07
CA GLY A 60 16.30 11.13 29.31
C GLY A 60 15.80 12.13 28.27
N GLU A 61 16.71 12.90 27.68
CA GLU A 61 16.41 13.94 26.69
C GLU A 61 15.95 13.36 25.34
N TRP A 62 16.31 12.11 25.03
CA TRP A 62 15.90 11.44 23.79
C TRP A 62 14.38 11.23 23.70
N ILE A 63 13.67 11.23 24.82
CA ILE A 63 12.20 11.20 24.88
C ILE A 63 11.57 12.37 24.13
N MET A 64 12.28 13.48 23.91
CA MET A 64 11.78 14.58 23.08
C MET A 64 11.48 14.14 21.63
N LEU A 65 12.20 13.13 21.12
CA LEU A 65 11.99 12.57 19.79
C LEU A 65 10.77 11.64 19.71
N TYR A 66 10.18 11.26 20.84
CA TYR A 66 8.99 10.43 20.88
C TYR A 66 7.79 11.14 20.23
N GLY A 67 7.06 10.43 19.38
CA GLY A 67 5.91 10.93 18.65
C GLY A 67 6.27 11.77 17.42
N TRP A 68 7.47 11.61 16.85
CA TRP A 68 7.85 12.26 15.57
C TRP A 68 7.65 11.36 14.34
N THR A 69 7.50 10.04 14.54
CA THR A 69 7.57 9.06 13.46
C THR A 69 6.36 8.12 13.31
N ASP A 70 5.33 8.22 14.14
CA ASP A 70 4.08 7.43 14.02
C ASP A 70 3.43 7.42 12.62
N TRP A 71 3.56 8.50 11.82
CA TRP A 71 3.04 8.58 10.45
C TRP A 71 3.79 7.74 9.40
N VAL A 72 5.01 7.29 9.72
CA VAL A 72 5.94 6.62 8.77
C VAL A 72 5.39 5.32 8.19
N PRO A 73 4.68 4.43 8.90
CA PRO A 73 4.08 3.22 8.31
C PRO A 73 3.12 3.53 7.15
N VAL A 74 2.35 4.62 7.23
CA VAL A 74 1.45 5.07 6.15
C VAL A 74 2.25 5.59 4.96
N LEU A 75 3.35 6.31 5.21
CA LEU A 75 4.29 6.71 4.16
C LEU A 75 4.88 5.49 3.46
N LEU A 76 5.35 4.49 4.20
CA LEU A 76 5.92 3.27 3.64
C LEU A 76 4.93 2.52 2.75
N MET A 77 3.67 2.38 3.18
CA MET A 77 2.61 1.81 2.34
C MET A 77 2.41 2.58 1.03
N THR A 78 2.47 3.91 1.09
CA THR A 78 2.39 4.77 -0.10
C THR A 78 3.59 4.56 -1.03
N LEU A 79 4.79 4.40 -0.46
CA LEU A 79 6.00 4.11 -1.22
C LEU A 79 5.99 2.69 -1.79
N PHE A 80 5.47 1.69 -1.07
CA PHE A 80 5.29 0.32 -1.56
C PHE A 80 4.36 0.28 -2.77
N TYR A 81 3.23 1.01 -2.71
CA TYR A 81 2.34 1.15 -3.85
C TYR A 81 3.09 1.73 -5.07
N ARG A 82 3.92 2.76 -4.87
CA ARG A 82 4.72 3.39 -5.94
C ARG A 82 5.86 2.51 -6.45
N ALA A 83 6.45 1.68 -5.60
CA ALA A 83 7.46 0.71 -6.00
C ALA A 83 6.84 -0.42 -6.82
N LEU A 84 5.61 -0.82 -6.50
CA LEU A 84 4.90 -1.90 -7.18
C LEU A 84 4.33 -1.48 -8.54
N LYS A 85 3.80 -0.25 -8.66
CA LYS A 85 3.09 0.22 -9.86
C LYS A 85 3.88 0.04 -11.18
N PRO A 86 5.18 0.39 -11.28
CA PRO A 86 5.98 0.18 -12.50
C PRO A 86 6.13 -1.29 -12.93
N SER A 87 5.95 -2.22 -11.99
CA SER A 87 5.99 -3.66 -12.28
C SER A 87 4.66 -4.16 -12.85
N LEU A 88 3.55 -3.44 -12.61
CA LEU A 88 2.21 -3.84 -13.04
C LEU A 88 1.77 -3.20 -14.36
N VAL A 89 2.13 -1.94 -14.59
CA VAL A 89 1.66 -1.15 -15.73
C VAL A 89 2.84 -0.56 -16.50
N ALA A 90 2.88 -0.76 -17.82
CA ALA A 90 3.93 -0.25 -18.69
C ALA A 90 3.83 1.28 -18.87
N GLN A 91 2.61 1.82 -19.00
CA GLN A 91 2.36 3.26 -19.01
C GLN A 91 1.99 3.75 -17.61
N VAL A 92 2.99 4.17 -16.83
CA VAL A 92 2.77 4.70 -15.49
C VAL A 92 2.12 6.08 -15.60
N LYS A 93 0.78 6.14 -15.60
CA LYS A 93 0.05 7.40 -15.41
C LYS A 93 0.54 8.09 -14.13
N PRO A 94 0.66 9.43 -14.10
CA PRO A 94 1.10 10.16 -12.91
C PRO A 94 0.25 9.74 -11.71
N SER A 95 0.93 9.46 -10.60
CA SER A 95 0.28 9.02 -9.36
C SER A 95 -0.69 10.11 -8.90
N LYS A 96 -1.95 9.73 -8.60
CA LYS A 96 -2.97 10.68 -8.14
C LYS A 96 -2.47 11.33 -6.85
N TRP A 97 -2.47 12.66 -6.78
CA TRP A 97 -2.03 13.42 -5.60
C TRP A 97 -2.77 12.98 -4.32
N ALA A 98 -4.00 12.51 -4.47
CA ALA A 98 -4.81 11.91 -3.41
C ALA A 98 -4.13 10.79 -2.60
N LEU A 99 -3.14 10.08 -3.16
CA LEU A 99 -2.36 9.06 -2.42
C LEU A 99 -1.54 9.63 -1.26
N TRP A 100 -1.24 10.93 -1.27
CA TRP A 100 -0.54 11.60 -0.18
C TRP A 100 -1.47 12.05 0.95
N LEU A 101 -2.78 12.10 0.71
CA LEU A 101 -3.76 12.60 1.67
C LEU A 101 -3.69 11.85 3.02
N PRO A 102 -3.65 10.49 3.06
CA PRO A 102 -3.54 9.78 4.34
C PRO A 102 -2.25 10.12 5.09
N VAL A 103 -1.14 10.28 4.37
CA VAL A 103 0.17 10.62 4.94
C VAL A 103 0.14 12.03 5.53
N SER A 104 -0.36 13.01 4.77
CA SER A 104 -0.48 14.40 5.22
C SER A 104 -1.42 14.52 6.42
N LEU A 105 -2.53 13.79 6.43
CA LEU A 105 -3.46 13.78 7.56
C LEU A 105 -2.82 13.22 8.82
N CYS A 106 -2.10 12.10 8.73
CA CYS A 106 -1.38 11.52 9.87
C CYS A 106 -0.31 12.49 10.38
N PHE A 107 0.49 13.07 9.48
CA PHE A 107 1.52 14.03 9.84
C PHE A 107 0.95 15.24 10.60
N LEU A 108 -0.16 15.81 10.13
CA LEU A 108 -0.81 16.95 10.80
C LEU A 108 -1.38 16.58 12.17
N MET A 109 -2.04 15.42 12.27
CA MET A 109 -2.64 14.94 13.51
C MET A 109 -1.62 14.56 14.58
N GLN A 110 -0.38 14.30 14.17
CA GLN A 110 0.72 13.96 15.06
C GLN A 110 1.39 15.19 15.69
N LEU A 111 1.25 16.39 15.11
CA LEU A 111 1.91 17.60 15.59
C LEU A 111 1.66 17.93 17.09
N PRO A 112 0.44 17.76 17.65
CA PRO A 112 0.22 18.01 19.07
C PRO A 112 1.06 17.11 19.97
N LEU A 113 1.26 15.84 19.59
CA LEU A 113 2.11 14.90 20.32
C LEU A 113 3.60 15.22 20.12
N ALA A 114 4.00 15.47 18.87
CA ALA A 114 5.39 15.77 18.51
C ALA A 114 5.92 17.02 19.23
N LEU A 115 5.09 18.08 19.30
CA LEU A 115 5.40 19.37 19.92
C LEU A 115 5.10 19.42 21.42
N GLY A 116 4.60 18.32 22.01
CA GLY A 116 4.31 18.21 23.44
C GLY A 116 5.57 18.35 24.31
N GLY A 117 5.37 18.73 25.57
CA GLY A 117 6.46 18.96 26.51
C GLY A 117 7.15 17.67 26.97
N LEU A 118 8.41 17.75 27.41
CA LEU A 118 9.15 16.59 27.92
C LEU A 118 8.42 15.91 29.10
N ALA A 119 7.82 16.69 30.00
CA ALA A 119 7.10 16.17 31.16
C ALA A 119 5.86 15.35 30.75
N GLU A 120 5.12 15.81 29.75
CA GLU A 120 3.93 15.09 29.23
C GLU A 120 4.35 13.77 28.57
N LYS A 121 5.41 13.78 27.76
CA LYS A 121 5.95 12.58 27.12
C LYS A 121 6.48 11.57 28.14
N GLN A 122 7.10 12.02 29.23
CA GLN A 122 7.54 11.14 30.31
C GLN A 122 6.37 10.48 31.04
N VAL A 123 5.26 11.20 31.25
CA VAL A 123 4.03 10.62 31.82
C VAL A 123 3.44 9.58 30.88
N LEU A 124 3.37 9.87 29.57
CA LEU A 124 2.85 8.96 28.55
C LEU A 124 3.66 7.66 28.46
N THR A 125 4.99 7.77 28.45
CA THR A 125 5.90 6.64 28.31
C THR A 125 6.02 5.78 29.58
N ALA A 126 5.73 6.33 30.76
CA ALA A 126 5.82 5.60 32.02
C ALA A 126 4.62 4.67 32.29
N GLY A 127 3.41 5.07 31.87
CA GLY A 127 2.17 4.33 32.15
C GLY A 127 1.42 3.82 30.92
N GLY A 128 1.66 4.41 29.76
CA GLY A 128 0.84 4.24 28.56
C GLY A 128 -0.56 4.84 28.76
N PRO A 129 -1.11 5.59 27.79
CA PRO A 129 -2.45 6.15 27.94
C PRO A 129 -3.49 5.01 27.88
N ILE A 130 -4.32 4.89 28.92
CA ILE A 130 -5.44 3.94 28.99
C ILE A 130 -6.70 4.70 29.43
N GLY A 131 -7.80 4.54 28.68
CA GLY A 131 -9.04 5.28 28.92
C GLY A 131 -8.87 6.79 28.68
N HIS A 132 -9.73 7.61 29.31
CA HIS A 132 -9.63 9.07 29.26
C HIS A 132 -9.44 9.62 27.82
N PRO A 133 -10.39 9.33 26.91
CA PRO A 133 -10.22 9.58 25.48
C PRO A 133 -10.01 11.05 25.12
N LEU A 134 -10.52 11.97 25.95
CA LEU A 134 -10.34 13.42 25.76
C LEU A 134 -8.97 13.91 26.24
N ASP A 135 -8.37 13.26 27.23
CA ASP A 135 -7.09 13.69 27.80
C ASP A 135 -5.93 13.21 26.92
N PHE A 136 -6.02 11.98 26.40
CA PHE A 136 -5.00 11.36 25.54
C PHE A 136 -5.41 11.31 24.06
N TRP A 137 -6.33 12.17 23.64
CA TRP A 137 -6.87 12.20 22.28
C TRP A 137 -5.79 12.24 21.17
N PRO A 138 -4.63 12.94 21.30
CA PRO A 138 -3.65 12.98 20.22
C PRO A 138 -3.04 11.60 19.96
N VAL A 139 -2.78 10.82 21.02
CA VAL A 139 -2.19 9.48 20.91
C VAL A 139 -3.18 8.49 20.29
N TYR A 140 -4.43 8.52 20.73
CA TYR A 140 -5.44 7.61 20.19
C TYR A 140 -5.81 7.94 18.73
N SER A 141 -5.95 9.23 18.42
CA SER A 141 -6.31 9.66 17.07
C SER A 141 -5.21 9.33 16.05
N ILE A 142 -3.93 9.57 16.37
CA ILE A 142 -2.83 9.20 15.46
C ILE A 142 -2.73 7.70 15.27
N ALA A 143 -2.81 6.92 16.36
CA ALA A 143 -2.76 5.45 16.29
C ALA A 143 -3.90 4.89 15.42
N MET A 144 -5.14 5.39 15.60
CA MET A 144 -6.27 4.99 14.76
C MET A 144 -6.07 5.39 13.29
N LEU A 145 -5.62 6.62 13.03
CA LEU A 145 -5.40 7.10 11.66
C LEU A 145 -4.30 6.32 10.94
N VAL A 146 -3.24 5.94 11.65
CA VAL A 146 -2.16 5.11 11.11
C VAL A 146 -2.68 3.71 10.76
N CYS A 147 -3.38 3.04 11.69
CA CYS A 147 -3.97 1.73 11.41
C CYS A 147 -4.97 1.79 10.25
N PHE A 148 -5.83 2.80 10.21
CA PHE A 148 -6.79 3.00 9.14
C PHE A 148 -6.11 3.34 7.80
N GLY A 149 -5.08 4.17 7.81
CA GLY A 149 -4.29 4.53 6.63
C GLY A 149 -3.60 3.30 6.03
N VAL A 150 -2.99 2.46 6.87
CA VAL A 150 -2.40 1.17 6.45
C VAL A 150 -3.47 0.23 5.89
N LEU A 151 -4.65 0.16 6.52
CA LEU A 151 -5.79 -0.62 6.03
C LEU A 151 -6.21 -0.17 4.62
N VAL A 152 -6.51 1.11 4.43
CA VAL A 152 -6.97 1.63 3.14
C VAL A 152 -5.91 1.42 2.05
N LEU A 153 -4.64 1.69 2.34
CA LEU A 153 -3.56 1.52 1.35
C LEU A 153 -3.31 0.03 1.04
N SER A 154 -3.41 -0.87 2.01
CA SER A 154 -3.26 -2.32 1.77
C SER A 154 -4.39 -2.87 0.90
N LEU A 155 -5.62 -2.41 1.10
CA LEU A 155 -6.75 -2.74 0.23
C LEU A 155 -6.55 -2.19 -1.18
N LEU A 156 -6.10 -0.94 -1.32
CA LEU A 156 -5.81 -0.33 -2.62
C LEU A 156 -4.73 -1.11 -3.40
N ILE A 157 -3.65 -1.51 -2.73
CA ILE A 157 -2.60 -2.35 -3.35
C ILE A 157 -3.21 -3.71 -3.75
N THR A 158 -4.00 -4.32 -2.88
CA THR A 158 -4.65 -5.61 -3.14
C THR A 158 -5.54 -5.54 -4.37
N GLU A 159 -6.42 -4.54 -4.46
CA GLU A 159 -7.30 -4.31 -5.60
C GLU A 159 -6.50 -4.10 -6.89
N THR A 160 -5.42 -3.32 -6.83
CA THR A 160 -4.54 -3.07 -7.99
C THR A 160 -3.91 -4.36 -8.49
N VAL A 161 -3.42 -5.22 -7.59
CA VAL A 161 -2.82 -6.51 -7.97
C VAL A 161 -3.88 -7.50 -8.47
N GLN A 162 -5.09 -7.50 -7.88
CA GLN A 162 -6.20 -8.32 -8.34
C GLN A 162 -6.65 -7.93 -9.75
N LYS A 163 -6.77 -6.62 -10.04
CA LYS A 163 -7.04 -6.11 -11.40
C LYS A 163 -5.97 -6.55 -12.39
N TYR A 164 -4.69 -6.51 -11.98
CA TYR A 164 -3.60 -7.05 -12.78
C TYR A 164 -3.75 -8.57 -13.04
N HIS A 165 -4.07 -9.38 -12.02
CA HIS A 165 -4.27 -10.83 -12.19
C HIS A 165 -5.49 -11.17 -13.05
N LYS A 166 -6.57 -10.38 -12.99
CA LYS A 166 -7.79 -10.55 -13.79
C LYS A 166 -7.47 -10.50 -15.29
N HIS A 167 -6.68 -9.50 -15.71
CA HIS A 167 -6.35 -9.26 -17.12
C HIS A 167 -5.03 -9.90 -17.57
N LEU A 168 -4.36 -10.64 -16.68
CA LEU A 168 -3.11 -11.33 -16.99
C LEU A 168 -3.25 -12.36 -18.14
N PRO A 169 -4.34 -13.15 -18.24
CA PRO A 169 -4.51 -14.11 -19.33
C PRO A 169 -4.60 -13.46 -20.72
N GLU A 170 -5.02 -12.21 -20.79
CA GLU A 170 -5.11 -11.45 -22.05
C GLU A 170 -3.73 -11.01 -22.57
N GLN A 171 -2.70 -11.04 -21.70
CA GLN A 171 -1.39 -10.46 -21.99
C GLN A 171 -0.31 -11.51 -22.22
N VAL A 172 -0.46 -12.71 -21.64
CA VAL A 172 0.58 -13.76 -21.68
C VAL A 172 -0.01 -15.15 -21.85
N ALA A 173 0.64 -15.97 -22.67
CA ALA A 173 0.24 -17.36 -22.92
C ALA A 173 0.24 -18.25 -21.65
N ASN A 174 1.12 -17.94 -20.68
CA ASN A 174 1.24 -18.68 -19.42
C ASN A 174 1.10 -17.75 -18.20
N PRO A 175 -0.14 -17.42 -17.77
CA PRO A 175 -0.37 -16.44 -16.71
C PRO A 175 0.14 -16.88 -15.33
N GLN A 176 0.25 -18.18 -15.05
CA GLN A 176 0.69 -18.67 -13.74
C GLN A 176 2.11 -18.21 -13.36
N GLN A 177 2.99 -18.00 -14.34
CA GLN A 177 4.39 -17.62 -14.10
C GLN A 177 4.56 -16.15 -13.68
N TYR A 178 3.54 -15.31 -13.87
CA TYR A 178 3.59 -13.86 -13.65
C TYR A 178 2.67 -13.39 -12.50
N ARG A 179 2.11 -14.35 -11.73
CA ARG A 179 1.23 -14.07 -10.60
C ARG A 179 2.01 -13.64 -9.37
N LEU A 180 1.67 -12.47 -8.85
CA LEU A 180 2.17 -11.92 -7.59
C LEU A 180 1.44 -12.48 -6.36
N ARG A 181 1.42 -13.80 -6.22
CA ARG A 181 0.66 -14.48 -5.16
C ARG A 181 1.05 -14.04 -3.76
N TYR A 182 2.35 -13.93 -3.48
CA TYR A 182 2.84 -13.57 -2.15
C TYR A 182 2.48 -12.14 -1.74
N ILE A 183 2.49 -11.18 -2.69
CA ILE A 183 2.09 -9.80 -2.39
C ILE A 183 0.61 -9.74 -2.04
N VAL A 184 -0.27 -10.41 -2.79
CA VAL A 184 -1.72 -10.41 -2.48
C VAL A 184 -1.97 -10.99 -1.10
N ILE A 185 -1.34 -12.11 -0.78
CA ILE A 185 -1.46 -12.75 0.54
C ILE A 185 -0.98 -11.79 1.63
N ALA A 186 0.21 -11.21 1.47
CA ALA A 186 0.75 -10.27 2.45
C ALA A 186 -0.14 -9.03 2.63
N MET A 187 -0.58 -8.38 1.56
CA MET A 187 -1.44 -7.19 1.66
C MET A 187 -2.78 -7.50 2.32
N SER A 188 -3.39 -8.66 2.01
CA SER A 188 -4.64 -9.09 2.65
C SER A 188 -4.45 -9.39 4.15
N ALA A 189 -3.32 -10.00 4.53
CA ALA A 189 -2.98 -10.21 5.93
C ALA A 189 -2.78 -8.89 6.68
N ILE A 190 -2.14 -7.91 6.03
CA ILE A 190 -1.93 -6.56 6.61
C ILE A 190 -3.24 -5.84 6.81
N ALA A 191 -4.18 -5.94 5.86
CA ALA A 191 -5.52 -5.40 6.05
C ALA A 191 -6.18 -6.02 7.29
N GLY A 192 -6.12 -7.35 7.44
CA GLY A 192 -6.64 -8.04 8.62
C GLY A 192 -5.98 -7.61 9.94
N ILE A 193 -4.64 -7.55 9.97
CA ILE A 193 -3.88 -7.06 11.14
C ILE A 193 -4.27 -5.62 11.47
N SER A 194 -4.42 -4.75 10.48
CA SER A 194 -4.79 -3.34 10.68
C SER A 194 -6.17 -3.19 11.31
N VAL A 195 -7.14 -4.05 10.94
CA VAL A 195 -8.45 -4.09 11.59
C VAL A 195 -8.31 -4.50 13.06
N ILE A 196 -7.54 -5.55 13.35
CA ILE A 196 -7.31 -6.03 14.73
C ILE A 196 -6.65 -4.92 15.57
N LEU A 197 -5.61 -4.26 15.04
CA LEU A 197 -4.95 -3.15 15.72
C LEU A 197 -5.89 -1.96 15.95
N THR A 198 -6.74 -1.63 14.98
CA THR A 198 -7.75 -0.56 15.14
C THR A 198 -8.72 -0.90 16.27
N LEU A 199 -9.18 -2.15 16.35
CA LEU A 199 -10.05 -2.62 17.44
C LEU A 199 -9.34 -2.59 18.79
N LEU A 200 -8.06 -2.97 18.84
CA LEU A 200 -7.22 -2.87 20.03
C LEU A 200 -7.13 -1.41 20.52
N VAL A 201 -6.76 -0.47 19.64
CA VAL A 201 -6.67 0.97 19.98
C VAL A 201 -8.02 1.46 20.49
N THR A 202 -9.12 1.11 19.82
CA THR A 202 -10.47 1.48 20.25
C THR A 202 -10.79 0.95 21.64
N ALA A 203 -10.49 -0.31 21.91
CA ALA A 203 -10.74 -0.93 23.20
C ALA A 203 -9.92 -0.27 24.33
N VAL A 204 -8.66 0.10 24.07
CA VAL A 204 -7.82 0.81 25.05
C VAL A 204 -8.29 2.25 25.26
N THR A 205 -8.72 2.93 24.18
CA THR A 205 -9.23 4.32 24.22
C THR A 205 -10.42 4.46 25.16
N PHE A 206 -11.33 3.48 25.17
CA PHE A 206 -12.49 3.47 26.08
C PHE A 206 -12.24 2.76 27.41
N GLY A 207 -11.01 2.27 27.65
CA GLY A 207 -10.64 1.60 28.89
C GLY A 207 -11.22 0.19 29.05
N PHE A 208 -11.70 -0.45 27.96
CA PHE A 208 -12.16 -1.84 27.98
C PHE A 208 -11.01 -2.83 28.13
N LEU A 209 -9.81 -2.46 27.69
CA LEU A 209 -8.59 -3.26 27.81
C LEU A 209 -7.48 -2.42 28.47
N SER A 210 -6.87 -2.97 29.52
CA SER A 210 -5.74 -2.39 30.24
C SER A 210 -4.42 -3.04 29.82
N VAL A 211 -4.07 -2.91 28.54
CA VAL A 211 -2.80 -3.42 28.01
C VAL A 211 -1.71 -2.39 28.26
N LEU A 212 -0.75 -2.73 29.12
CA LEU A 212 0.44 -1.92 29.36
C LEU A 212 1.33 -1.91 28.11
N MET A 213 1.93 -0.77 27.76
CA MET A 213 2.82 -0.63 26.58
C MET A 213 2.17 -1.03 25.23
N TRP A 214 0.85 -0.88 25.11
CA TRP A 214 0.15 -1.21 23.87
C TRP A 214 0.67 -0.44 22.64
N GLN A 215 1.15 0.80 22.85
CA GLN A 215 1.70 1.64 21.78
C GLN A 215 2.99 1.04 21.21
N SER A 216 3.94 0.64 22.06
CA SER A 216 5.15 -0.05 21.61
C SER A 216 4.85 -1.38 20.92
N GLY A 217 3.84 -2.12 21.41
CA GLY A 217 3.35 -3.31 20.72
C GLY A 217 2.83 -3.00 19.30
N LEU A 218 2.06 -1.93 19.15
CA LEU A 218 1.53 -1.47 17.87
C LEU A 218 2.66 -1.08 16.92
N ASP A 219 3.60 -0.25 17.38
CA ASP A 219 4.71 0.26 16.56
C ASP A 219 5.62 -0.87 16.08
N LEU A 220 5.94 -1.82 16.95
CA LEU A 220 6.74 -2.99 16.59
C LEU A 220 6.00 -3.93 15.62
N VAL A 221 4.71 -4.17 15.81
CA VAL A 221 3.91 -4.99 14.86
C VAL A 221 3.87 -4.32 13.49
N LEU A 222 3.64 -3.01 13.43
CA LEU A 222 3.66 -2.27 12.18
C LEU A 222 5.05 -2.31 11.54
N ALA A 223 6.13 -2.12 12.30
CA ALA A 223 7.50 -2.20 11.79
C ALA A 223 7.82 -3.58 11.19
N ILE A 224 7.45 -4.67 11.88
CA ILE A 224 7.60 -6.05 11.39
C ILE A 224 6.84 -6.26 10.08
N VAL A 225 5.60 -5.81 10.04
CA VAL A 225 4.75 -5.90 8.85
C VAL A 225 5.37 -5.15 7.67
N MET A 226 5.78 -3.90 7.88
CA MET A 226 6.40 -3.09 6.83
C MET A 226 7.71 -3.69 6.33
N LEU A 227 8.53 -4.27 7.23
CA LEU A 227 9.76 -4.95 6.85
C LEU A 227 9.48 -6.19 6.01
N THR A 228 8.47 -6.97 6.39
CA THR A 228 8.06 -8.18 5.65
C THR A 228 7.65 -7.82 4.22
N VAL A 229 6.90 -6.73 4.03
CA VAL A 229 6.53 -6.25 2.69
C VAL A 229 7.75 -5.79 1.91
N LEU A 230 8.66 -5.05 2.55
CA LEU A 230 9.91 -4.63 1.92
C LEU A 230 10.70 -5.84 1.40
N TYR A 231 10.82 -6.90 2.19
CA TYR A 231 11.43 -8.16 1.78
C TYR A 231 10.74 -8.80 0.58
N LEU A 232 9.40 -8.87 0.59
CA LEU A 232 8.63 -9.44 -0.53
C LEU A 232 8.81 -8.67 -1.83
N LEU A 233 8.96 -7.34 -1.75
CA LEU A 233 9.22 -6.48 -2.90
C LEU A 233 10.67 -6.55 -3.39
N LEU A 234 11.62 -6.93 -2.54
CA LEU A 234 13.02 -7.16 -2.91
C LEU A 234 13.22 -8.47 -3.69
N ILE A 235 12.37 -9.48 -3.47
CA ILE A 235 12.45 -10.74 -4.21
C ILE A 235 12.14 -10.45 -5.69
N PRO A 236 12.99 -10.90 -6.64
CA PRO A 236 12.78 -10.63 -8.06
C PRO A 236 11.48 -11.27 -8.53
N GLN A 237 10.54 -10.43 -8.96
CA GLN A 237 9.23 -10.86 -9.45
C GLN A 237 9.21 -10.86 -10.97
N ARG A 238 8.84 -12.00 -11.55
CA ARG A 238 8.51 -12.08 -12.98
C ARG A 238 7.18 -11.39 -13.19
N THR A 239 7.22 -10.19 -13.75
CA THR A 239 6.02 -9.40 -14.06
C THR A 239 5.99 -9.09 -15.55
N ALA A 240 4.80 -9.23 -16.14
CA ALA A 240 4.52 -8.82 -17.51
C ALA A 240 3.79 -7.48 -17.42
N PRO A 241 4.48 -6.33 -17.55
CA PRO A 241 3.84 -5.03 -17.36
C PRO A 241 2.76 -4.84 -18.42
N SER A 242 1.55 -4.52 -17.98
CA SER A 242 0.43 -4.36 -18.90
C SER A 242 0.58 -3.12 -19.76
N LEU A 243 0.44 -3.30 -21.08
CA LEU A 243 0.35 -2.23 -22.05
C LEU A 243 -1.07 -1.63 -22.14
N LEU A 244 -2.06 -2.32 -21.58
CA LEU A 244 -3.47 -1.96 -21.65
C LEU A 244 -3.85 -1.03 -20.49
N ASP A 245 -4.56 0.05 -20.81
CA ASP A 245 -5.11 0.94 -19.81
C ASP A 245 -6.36 0.29 -19.19
N TYR A 246 -6.22 -0.27 -17.99
CA TYR A 246 -7.31 -0.99 -17.32
C TYR A 246 -8.58 -0.13 -17.11
N GLU A 247 -8.44 1.20 -17.00
CA GLU A 247 -9.57 2.12 -16.93
C GLU A 247 -10.37 2.19 -18.26
N GLN A 248 -9.76 1.87 -19.40
CA GLN A 248 -10.45 1.78 -20.70
C GLN A 248 -11.11 0.42 -20.92
N LEU A 249 -10.58 -0.65 -20.31
CA LEU A 249 -11.13 -2.01 -20.41
C LEU A 249 -12.32 -2.24 -19.46
N ASP A 250 -12.30 -1.65 -18.25
CA ASP A 250 -13.41 -1.71 -17.30
C ASP A 250 -14.48 -0.61 -17.56
N ALA A 251 -14.28 0.28 -18.55
CA ALA A 251 -15.31 1.23 -18.96
C ALA A 251 -16.50 0.47 -19.57
N PRO A 252 -17.74 0.67 -19.08
CA PRO A 252 -18.91 0.00 -19.64
C PRO A 252 -19.13 0.45 -21.08
N HIS A 253 -18.65 -0.38 -22.01
CA HIS A 253 -18.95 -0.43 -23.43
C HIS A 253 -19.33 0.89 -24.13
N THR A 254 -18.32 1.69 -24.50
CA THR A 254 -18.37 2.41 -25.79
C THR A 254 -18.44 1.42 -26.97
N GLU A 255 -18.14 0.15 -26.71
CA GLU A 255 -18.20 -0.98 -27.62
C GLU A 255 -19.62 -1.33 -28.08
N GLN A 256 -20.68 -1.11 -27.28
CA GLN A 256 -22.05 -1.43 -27.71
C GLN A 256 -22.59 -0.44 -28.76
N ALA A 257 -22.20 0.83 -28.66
CA ALA A 257 -22.54 1.83 -29.67
C ALA A 257 -21.73 1.61 -30.96
N MET A 258 -20.43 1.32 -30.86
CA MET A 258 -19.61 0.97 -32.02
C MET A 258 -20.00 -0.37 -32.66
N LEU A 259 -20.38 -1.39 -31.87
CA LEU A 259 -20.87 -2.68 -32.37
C LEU A 259 -22.20 -2.52 -33.10
N ARG A 260 -23.12 -1.69 -32.59
CA ARG A 260 -24.36 -1.34 -33.30
C ARG A 260 -24.06 -0.60 -34.59
N GLU A 261 -23.16 0.38 -34.57
CA GLU A 261 -22.77 1.13 -35.77
C GLU A 261 -22.08 0.25 -36.83
N THR A 262 -21.30 -0.75 -36.41
CA THR A 262 -20.67 -1.72 -37.33
C THR A 262 -21.65 -2.75 -37.87
N VAL A 263 -22.63 -3.19 -37.08
CA VAL A 263 -23.73 -4.05 -37.56
C VAL A 263 -24.62 -3.27 -38.54
N ASP A 264 -24.97 -2.02 -38.25
CA ASP A 264 -25.78 -1.18 -39.14
C ASP A 264 -25.05 -0.92 -40.48
N LYS A 265 -23.74 -0.66 -40.45
CA LYS A 265 -22.92 -0.52 -41.68
C LYS A 265 -22.84 -1.83 -42.46
N ALA A 266 -22.76 -2.97 -41.79
CA ALA A 266 -22.74 -4.27 -42.45
C ALA A 266 -24.09 -4.60 -43.12
N GLU A 267 -25.21 -4.25 -42.48
CA GLU A 267 -26.55 -4.39 -43.08
C GLU A 267 -26.73 -3.50 -44.31
N GLN A 268 -26.25 -2.25 -44.27
CA GLN A 268 -26.30 -1.34 -45.43
C GLN A 268 -25.49 -1.90 -46.62
N VAL A 269 -24.28 -2.41 -46.39
CA VAL A 269 -23.45 -2.99 -47.45
C VAL A 269 -24.08 -4.28 -48.01
N MET A 270 -24.74 -5.08 -47.19
CA MET A 270 -25.48 -6.26 -47.67
C MET A 270 -26.70 -5.88 -48.52
N GLN A 271 -27.45 -4.84 -48.12
CA GLN A 271 -28.58 -4.33 -48.89
C GLN A 271 -28.13 -3.73 -50.23
N GLU A 272 -27.04 -2.97 -50.26
CA GLU A 272 -26.44 -2.44 -51.50
C GLU A 272 -25.95 -3.57 -52.42
N SER A 273 -25.32 -4.61 -51.86
CA SER A 273 -24.87 -5.78 -52.61
C SER A 273 -26.03 -6.62 -53.18
N GLN A 274 -27.14 -6.74 -52.45
CA GLN A 274 -28.37 -7.37 -52.93
C GLN A 274 -29.05 -6.54 -54.01
N ALA A 275 -29.15 -5.22 -53.83
CA ALA A 275 -29.69 -4.31 -54.85
C ALA A 275 -28.85 -4.30 -56.14
N TYR A 276 -27.53 -4.44 -56.02
CA TYR A 276 -26.63 -4.57 -57.17
C TYR A 276 -26.77 -5.92 -57.89
N ARG A 277 -27.04 -7.01 -57.15
CA ARG A 277 -27.33 -8.34 -57.72
C ARG A 277 -28.71 -8.44 -58.36
N GLU A 278 -29.68 -7.65 -57.91
CA GLU A 278 -31.02 -7.54 -58.50
C GLU A 278 -31.08 -6.62 -59.73
N GLN A 279 -29.96 -6.06 -60.19
CA GLN A 279 -29.83 -5.44 -61.51
C GLN A 279 -29.13 -6.37 -62.53
N PRO A 280 -29.77 -7.45 -63.00
CA PRO A 280 -29.28 -8.18 -64.16
C PRO A 280 -29.61 -7.39 -65.44
N ASN A 281 -28.57 -7.08 -66.22
CA ASN A 281 -28.58 -6.81 -67.66
C ASN A 281 -29.62 -5.83 -68.22
N ARG A 282 -29.23 -4.55 -68.34
CA ARG A 282 -29.82 -3.62 -69.34
C ARG A 282 -28.81 -3.02 -70.35
N HIS A 283 -27.59 -3.56 -70.44
CA HIS A 283 -26.56 -3.00 -71.34
C HIS A 283 -25.91 -3.97 -72.34
N THR A 284 -26.58 -5.07 -72.71
CA THR A 284 -26.12 -5.94 -73.80
C THR A 284 -27.23 -6.28 -74.79
N GLN A 285 -27.81 -5.25 -75.40
CA GLN A 285 -28.47 -5.34 -76.71
C GLN A 285 -28.23 -4.01 -77.44
N HIS A 286 -27.14 -3.96 -78.22
CA HIS A 286 -26.97 -3.19 -79.46
C HIS A 286 -25.48 -3.27 -79.82
N ILE A 287 -25.14 -4.22 -80.69
CA ILE A 287 -24.24 -4.14 -81.85
C ILE A 287 -24.39 -5.47 -82.60
#